data_AF-A0A3B9ITT4-F1
#
_entry.id   AF-A0A3B9ITT4-F1
#
_cell.length_a   1.000
_cell.length_b   1.000
_cell.length_c   1.000
_cell.angle_alpha   90.00
_cell.angle_beta   90.00
_cell.angle_gamma   90.00
#
_symmetry.space_group_name_H-M   'P 1'
#
loop_
_entity.id
_entity.type
_entity.pdbx_description
1 polymer ?
#
loop_
_entity_poly.entity_id
_entity_poly.type
_entity_poly.pdbx_seq_one_letter_code
_entity_poly.pdbx_strand_id
1 'polypeptide(L)'
;MARDAADPAAARKGMSGLGSQIWIAGLAGLMTLMLALQIWAGFGVISSTRAVADGDALMRETDSLLHLLQETEVTQGRYLRLQTAEALDDYRRTRGSAPVAFGQLARLAEAEKADSGAGCSVMTAMLEEAFRSMDRVIHLRQARADDEVLMAAEARQMQAVDLARQQIALAQTQIGQRISARLSAADENFTIAAGASLLGFSFAIPSAIVMFRRLRRSREQERHLRLQVEAANLQLESRVAVRTAELLRANRALADANAVKDRFLANMSH
;
A
#
# COMPACT_ATOMS: atom_id res chain seq x y z
N MET A 1 28.18 63.56 6.59
CA MET A 1 28.43 62.31 5.83
C MET A 1 28.97 61.26 6.80
N ALA A 2 28.10 60.46 7.40
CA ALA A 2 28.49 59.35 8.27
C ALA A 2 28.24 58.04 7.51
N ARG A 3 29.30 57.22 7.39
CA ARG A 3 29.29 55.93 6.70
C ARG A 3 28.42 54.93 7.47
N ASP A 4 27.41 54.38 6.79
CA ASP A 4 26.72 53.16 7.19
C ASP A 4 27.70 51.99 7.22
N ALA A 5 28.17 51.65 8.42
CA ALA A 5 28.84 50.38 8.65
C ALA A 5 27.75 49.31 8.72
N ALA A 6 27.47 48.65 7.58
CA ALA A 6 26.62 47.48 7.54
C ALA A 6 27.18 46.42 8.50
N ASP A 7 26.40 46.13 9.54
CA ASP A 7 26.76 45.22 10.62
C ASP A 7 26.97 43.78 10.08
N PRO A 8 28.20 43.24 10.08
CA PRO A 8 28.49 41.92 9.54
C PRO A 8 27.84 40.79 10.35
N ALA A 9 27.32 41.08 11.55
CA ALA A 9 26.58 40.12 12.36
C ALA A 9 25.16 39.84 11.81
N ALA A 10 24.53 40.82 11.15
CA ALA A 10 23.21 40.65 10.54
C ALA A 10 23.28 39.79 9.27
N ALA A 11 24.32 39.95 8.45
CA ALA A 11 24.56 39.15 7.25
C ALA A 11 24.83 37.66 7.57
N ARG A 12 25.57 37.36 8.65
CA ARG A 12 25.81 35.97 9.10
C ARG A 12 24.54 35.29 9.64
N LYS A 13 23.62 36.03 10.27
CA LYS A 13 22.32 35.47 10.71
C LYS A 13 21.40 35.14 9.54
N GLY A 14 21.37 35.97 8.49
CA GLY A 14 20.60 35.69 7.27
C GLY A 14 21.07 34.44 6.52
N MET A 15 22.38 34.23 6.39
CA MET A 15 22.95 33.07 5.69
C MET A 15 22.73 31.73 6.42
N SER A 16 22.70 31.72 7.76
CA SER A 16 22.43 30.49 8.54
C SER A 16 20.96 30.06 8.51
N GLY A 17 20.03 31.01 8.36
CA GLY A 17 18.60 30.72 8.18
C GLY A 17 18.27 30.11 6.81
N LEU A 18 18.89 30.63 5.75
CA LEU A 18 18.70 30.16 4.37
C LEU A 18 19.25 28.74 4.16
N GLY A 19 20.44 28.45 4.70
CA GLY A 19 20.98 27.09 4.73
C GLY A 19 20.06 26.12 5.48
N SER A 20 19.56 26.51 6.65
CA SER A 20 18.62 25.68 7.44
C SER A 20 17.32 25.36 6.70
N GLN A 21 16.76 26.29 5.92
CA GLN A 21 15.50 26.08 5.21
C GLN A 21 15.67 25.13 4.00
N ILE A 22 16.80 25.24 3.28
CA ILE A 22 17.14 24.33 2.18
C ILE A 22 17.29 22.89 2.68
N TRP A 23 17.94 22.70 3.83
CA TRP A 23 18.08 21.37 4.45
C TRP A 23 16.75 20.77 4.90
N ILE A 24 15.85 21.57 5.45
CA ILE A 24 14.52 21.11 5.88
C ILE A 24 13.65 20.74 4.67
N ALA A 25 13.67 21.54 3.61
CA ALA A 25 12.96 21.25 2.37
C ALA A 25 13.50 19.99 1.68
N GLY A 26 14.83 19.80 1.66
CA GLY A 26 15.46 18.60 1.13
C GLY A 26 15.08 17.34 1.91
N LEU A 27 15.07 17.40 3.26
CA LEU A 27 14.63 16.30 4.11
C LEU A 27 13.14 15.97 3.92
N ALA A 28 12.27 16.97 3.80
CA ALA A 28 10.85 16.78 3.55
C ALA A 28 10.59 16.12 2.19
N GLY A 29 11.32 16.53 1.14
CA GLY A 29 11.25 15.90 -0.18
C GLY A 29 11.70 14.44 -0.15
N LEU A 30 12.79 14.14 0.54
CA LEU A 30 13.32 12.78 0.68
C LEU A 30 12.36 11.87 1.45
N MET A 31 11.74 12.36 2.53
CA MET A 31 10.72 11.63 3.30
C MET A 31 9.46 11.34 2.47
N THR A 32 9.03 12.30 1.64
CA THR A 32 7.87 12.13 0.75
C THR A 32 8.15 11.07 -0.32
N LEU A 33 9.36 11.06 -0.87
CA LEU A 33 9.80 10.06 -1.84
C LEU A 33 9.91 8.67 -1.21
N MET A 34 10.41 8.56 0.03
CA MET A 34 10.42 7.29 0.77
C MET A 34 9.00 6.76 1.03
N LEU A 35 8.07 7.64 1.42
CA LEU A 35 6.67 7.26 1.63
C LEU A 35 6.01 6.78 0.34
N ALA A 36 6.25 7.48 -0.77
CA ALA A 36 5.76 7.06 -2.09
C ALA A 36 6.33 5.69 -2.48
N LEU A 37 7.62 5.46 -2.21
CA LEU A 37 8.29 4.19 -2.48
C LEU A 37 7.73 3.05 -1.61
N GLN A 38 7.43 3.30 -0.33
CA GLN A 38 6.77 2.34 0.56
C GLN A 38 5.35 2.00 0.11
N ILE A 39 4.57 3.00 -0.30
CA ILE A 39 3.20 2.78 -0.80
C ILE A 39 3.25 1.96 -2.09
N TRP A 40 4.15 2.30 -3.00
CA TRP A 40 4.32 1.57 -4.27
C TRP A 40 4.77 0.13 -4.05
N ALA A 41 5.81 -0.09 -3.23
CA ALA A 41 6.31 -1.42 -2.92
C ALA A 41 5.28 -2.25 -2.13
N GLY A 42 4.54 -1.63 -1.19
CA GLY A 42 3.45 -2.27 -0.45
C GLY A 42 2.30 -2.71 -1.36
N PHE A 43 1.92 -1.87 -2.32
CA PHE A 43 0.93 -2.25 -3.34
C PHE A 43 1.45 -3.38 -4.24
N GLY A 44 2.75 -3.35 -4.59
CA GLY A 44 3.43 -4.42 -5.29
C GLY A 44 3.29 -5.77 -4.59
N VAL A 45 3.60 -5.83 -3.29
CA VAL A 45 3.47 -7.05 -2.46
C VAL A 45 2.01 -7.52 -2.34
N ILE A 46 1.05 -6.61 -2.17
CA ILE A 46 -0.37 -6.98 -2.08
C ILE A 46 -0.88 -7.53 -3.42
N SER A 47 -0.44 -6.94 -4.53
CA SER A 47 -0.82 -7.40 -5.87
C SER A 47 -0.21 -8.76 -6.21
N SER A 48 1.07 -8.99 -5.88
CA SER A 48 1.74 -10.26 -6.12
C SER A 48 1.18 -11.38 -5.23
N THR A 49 0.87 -11.10 -3.97
CA THR A 49 0.25 -12.10 -3.06
C THR A 49 -1.15 -12.50 -3.50
N ARG A 50 -1.99 -11.57 -3.97
CA ARG A 50 -3.28 -11.91 -4.59
C ARG A 50 -3.10 -12.76 -5.85
N ALA A 51 -2.16 -12.37 -6.72
CA ALA A 51 -1.88 -13.11 -7.94
C ALA A 51 -1.27 -14.51 -7.68
N VAL A 52 -0.56 -14.71 -6.57
CA VAL A 52 -0.11 -16.04 -6.12
C VAL A 52 -1.30 -16.86 -5.61
N ALA A 53 -2.19 -16.28 -4.80
CA ALA A 53 -3.38 -16.97 -4.32
C ALA A 53 -4.32 -17.42 -5.46
N ASP A 54 -4.50 -16.56 -6.46
CA ASP A 54 -5.28 -16.88 -7.67
C ASP A 54 -4.60 -17.99 -8.49
N GLY A 55 -3.27 -17.95 -8.61
CA GLY A 55 -2.48 -19.01 -9.26
C GLY A 55 -2.58 -20.37 -8.55
N ASP A 56 -2.50 -20.37 -7.21
CA ASP A 56 -2.67 -21.57 -6.39
C ASP A 56 -4.09 -22.15 -6.49
N ALA A 57 -5.10 -21.30 -6.61
CA ALA A 57 -6.48 -21.73 -6.83
C ALA A 57 -6.63 -22.40 -8.20
N LEU A 58 -6.04 -21.81 -9.25
CA LEU A 58 -6.04 -22.38 -10.59
C LEU A 58 -5.26 -23.71 -10.65
N MET A 59 -4.14 -23.81 -9.94
CA MET A 59 -3.35 -25.04 -9.86
C MET A 59 -4.12 -26.18 -9.18
N ARG A 60 -4.80 -25.89 -8.06
CA ARG A 60 -5.69 -26.85 -7.38
C ARG A 60 -6.83 -27.32 -8.24
N GLU A 61 -7.48 -26.41 -8.97
CA GLU A 61 -8.57 -26.78 -9.87
C GLU A 61 -8.09 -27.64 -11.04
N THR A 62 -6.92 -27.31 -11.60
CA THR A 62 -6.30 -28.09 -12.68
C THR A 62 -5.94 -29.51 -12.22
N ASP A 63 -5.46 -29.66 -10.97
CA ASP A 63 -5.20 -30.96 -10.35
C ASP A 63 -6.49 -31.75 -10.09
N SER A 64 -7.55 -31.07 -9.66
CA SER A 64 -8.88 -31.68 -9.50
C SER A 64 -9.41 -32.24 -10.82
N LEU A 65 -9.23 -31.51 -11.94
CA LEU A 65 -9.61 -31.98 -13.27
C LEU A 65 -8.81 -33.22 -13.72
N LEU A 66 -7.52 -33.28 -13.39
CA LEU A 66 -6.70 -34.47 -13.67
C LEU A 66 -7.21 -35.68 -12.89
N HIS A 67 -7.49 -35.50 -11.61
CA HIS A 67 -8.06 -36.54 -10.77
C HIS A 67 -9.42 -37.00 -11.30
N LEU A 68 -10.29 -36.08 -11.71
CA LEU A 68 -11.59 -36.39 -12.27
C LEU A 68 -11.47 -37.19 -13.58
N LEU A 69 -10.53 -36.82 -14.45
CA LEU A 69 -10.24 -37.56 -15.69
C LEU A 69 -9.80 -39.00 -15.38
N GLN A 70 -8.88 -39.17 -14.43
CA GLN A 70 -8.39 -40.49 -13.99
C GLN A 70 -9.50 -41.34 -13.37
N GLU A 71 -10.32 -40.76 -12.50
CA GLU A 71 -11.44 -41.44 -11.86
C GLU A 71 -12.51 -41.87 -12.89
N THR A 72 -12.77 -41.02 -13.87
CA THR A 72 -13.71 -41.32 -14.95
C THR A 72 -13.19 -42.46 -15.83
N GLU A 73 -11.89 -42.49 -16.15
CA GLU A 73 -11.26 -43.58 -16.88
C GLU A 73 -11.29 -44.91 -16.09
N VAL A 74 -11.05 -44.87 -14.78
CA VAL A 74 -11.12 -46.05 -13.90
C VAL A 74 -12.54 -46.61 -13.86
N THR A 75 -13.55 -45.75 -13.68
CA THR A 75 -14.96 -46.16 -13.65
C THR A 75 -15.44 -46.66 -15.02
N GLN A 76 -14.99 -46.03 -16.11
CA GLN A 76 -15.23 -46.50 -17.47
C GLN A 76 -14.61 -47.89 -17.70
N GLY A 77 -13.33 -48.07 -17.34
CA GLY A 77 -12.64 -49.36 -17.47
C GLY A 77 -13.23 -50.46 -16.58
N ARG A 78 -13.82 -50.09 -15.42
CA ARG A 78 -14.62 -51.01 -14.60
C ARG A 78 -15.89 -51.43 -15.34
N TYR A 79 -16.61 -50.50 -15.97
CA TYR A 79 -17.79 -50.83 -16.77
C TYR A 79 -17.45 -51.70 -17.98
N LEU A 80 -16.40 -51.38 -18.74
CA LEU A 80 -16.01 -52.16 -19.92
C LEU A 80 -15.67 -53.62 -19.56
N ARG A 81 -15.10 -53.85 -18.37
CA ARG A 81 -14.78 -55.19 -17.85
C ARG A 81 -15.99 -55.93 -17.28
N LEU A 82 -16.78 -55.28 -16.42
CA LEU A 82 -17.84 -55.94 -15.65
C LEU A 82 -19.20 -55.94 -16.36
N GLN A 83 -19.46 -54.94 -17.21
CA GLN A 83 -20.71 -54.74 -17.95
C GLN A 83 -21.97 -54.72 -17.06
N THR A 84 -21.83 -54.30 -15.80
CA THR A 84 -22.93 -54.17 -14.85
C THR A 84 -23.57 -52.77 -14.91
N ALA A 85 -24.85 -52.69 -14.58
CA ALA A 85 -25.56 -51.42 -14.46
C ALA A 85 -24.93 -50.50 -13.39
N GLU A 86 -24.50 -51.08 -12.26
CA GLU A 86 -23.82 -50.35 -11.19
C GLU A 86 -22.54 -49.65 -11.67
N ALA A 87 -21.70 -50.35 -12.46
CA ALA A 87 -20.47 -49.76 -12.98
C ALA A 87 -20.75 -48.64 -14.01
N LEU A 88 -21.85 -48.75 -14.77
CA LEU A 88 -22.29 -47.69 -15.68
C LEU A 88 -22.80 -46.46 -14.91
N ASP A 89 -23.53 -46.68 -13.82
CA ASP A 89 -24.05 -45.59 -12.99
C ASP A 89 -22.91 -44.87 -12.25
N ASP A 90 -21.88 -45.59 -11.80
CA ASP A 90 -20.67 -44.98 -11.25
C ASP A 90 -19.96 -44.10 -12.29
N TYR A 91 -19.79 -44.59 -13.53
CA TYR A 91 -19.23 -43.79 -14.64
C TYR A 91 -20.07 -42.53 -14.91
N ARG A 92 -21.40 -42.65 -14.97
CA ARG A 92 -22.29 -41.51 -15.21
C ARG A 92 -22.21 -40.48 -14.09
N ARG A 93 -22.05 -40.94 -12.84
CA ARG A 93 -21.91 -40.07 -11.67
C ARG A 93 -20.62 -39.24 -11.75
N THR A 94 -19.48 -39.89 -11.99
CA THR A 94 -18.18 -39.21 -12.10
C THR A 94 -18.12 -38.29 -13.32
N ARG A 95 -18.61 -38.75 -14.48
CA ARG A 95 -18.74 -37.94 -15.70
C ARG A 95 -19.63 -36.72 -15.53
N GLY A 96 -20.71 -36.84 -14.74
CA GLY A 96 -21.67 -35.78 -14.44
C GLY A 96 -21.07 -34.59 -13.68
N SER A 97 -19.95 -34.78 -12.98
CA SER A 97 -19.22 -33.71 -12.28
C SER A 97 -18.34 -32.84 -13.19
N ALA A 98 -17.97 -33.32 -14.38
CA ALA A 98 -17.04 -32.61 -15.26
C ALA A 98 -17.51 -31.21 -15.73
N PRO A 99 -18.79 -30.99 -16.11
CA PRO A 99 -19.26 -29.66 -16.49
C PRO A 99 -19.13 -28.63 -15.36
N VAL A 100 -19.27 -29.06 -14.10
CA VAL A 100 -19.12 -28.19 -12.93
C VAL A 100 -17.67 -27.76 -12.78
N ALA A 101 -16.72 -28.70 -12.89
CA ALA A 101 -15.29 -28.41 -12.81
C ALA A 101 -14.82 -27.52 -13.97
N PHE A 102 -15.33 -27.73 -15.19
CA PHE A 102 -15.05 -26.82 -16.31
C PHE A 102 -15.57 -25.40 -16.08
N GLY A 103 -16.77 -25.27 -15.50
CA GLY A 103 -17.33 -23.97 -15.13
C GLY A 103 -16.50 -23.25 -14.06
N GLN A 104 -15.92 -23.98 -13.11
CA GLN A 104 -15.04 -23.41 -12.08
C GLN A 104 -13.70 -22.97 -12.66
N LEU A 105 -13.07 -23.81 -13.49
CA LEU A 105 -11.84 -23.47 -14.20
C LEU A 105 -12.02 -22.22 -15.08
N ALA A 106 -13.12 -22.12 -15.84
CA ALA A 106 -13.40 -20.97 -16.69
C ALA A 106 -13.52 -19.66 -15.89
N ARG A 107 -14.18 -19.69 -14.73
CA ARG A 107 -14.31 -18.53 -13.84
C ARG A 107 -12.96 -18.11 -13.25
N LEU A 108 -12.14 -19.07 -12.84
CA LEU A 108 -10.80 -18.80 -12.32
C LEU A 108 -9.88 -18.24 -13.40
N ALA A 109 -9.98 -18.76 -14.63
CA ALA A 109 -9.23 -18.25 -15.78
C ALA A 109 -9.63 -16.82 -16.17
N GLU A 110 -10.92 -16.46 -16.07
CA GLU A 110 -11.41 -15.09 -16.28
C GLU A 110 -10.92 -14.13 -15.20
N ALA A 111 -10.91 -14.57 -13.94
CA ALA A 111 -10.44 -13.79 -12.81
C ALA A 111 -8.94 -13.44 -12.92
N GLU A 112 -8.13 -14.33 -13.50
CA GLU A 112 -6.69 -14.11 -13.69
C GLU A 112 -6.34 -13.06 -14.77
N LYS A 113 -7.33 -12.53 -15.51
CA LYS A 113 -7.23 -11.49 -16.57
C LYS A 113 -5.96 -11.56 -17.45
N ALA A 114 -6.19 -11.99 -18.70
CA ALA A 114 -5.51 -11.58 -19.95
C ALA A 114 -4.34 -12.41 -20.52
N ASP A 115 -3.71 -13.36 -19.81
CA ASP A 115 -2.60 -14.15 -20.41
C ASP A 115 -2.74 -15.69 -20.26
N SER A 116 -3.78 -16.14 -19.54
CA SER A 116 -4.09 -17.57 -19.31
C SER A 116 -5.32 -18.07 -20.09
N GLY A 117 -6.13 -17.15 -20.64
CA GLY A 117 -7.40 -17.49 -21.29
C GLY A 117 -7.24 -18.44 -22.49
N ALA A 118 -6.15 -18.30 -23.25
CA ALA A 118 -5.82 -19.21 -24.34
C ALA A 118 -5.41 -20.60 -23.84
N GLY A 119 -4.61 -20.70 -22.76
CA GLY A 119 -4.18 -21.98 -22.20
C GLY A 119 -5.32 -22.76 -21.57
N CYS A 120 -6.18 -22.10 -20.79
CA CYS A 120 -7.34 -22.74 -20.14
C CYS A 120 -8.44 -23.13 -21.13
N SER A 121 -8.68 -22.33 -22.19
CA SER A 121 -9.65 -22.71 -23.24
C SER A 121 -9.19 -23.92 -24.04
N VAL A 122 -7.91 -23.99 -24.40
CA VAL A 122 -7.33 -25.18 -25.07
C VAL A 122 -7.40 -26.41 -24.15
N MET A 123 -7.05 -26.27 -22.88
CA MET A 123 -7.15 -27.36 -21.90
C MET A 123 -8.59 -27.86 -21.72
N THR A 124 -9.55 -26.94 -21.63
CA THR A 124 -10.98 -27.29 -21.52
C THR A 124 -11.46 -28.03 -22.76
N ALA A 125 -11.09 -27.57 -23.96
CA ALA A 125 -11.45 -28.24 -25.21
C ALA A 125 -10.86 -29.66 -25.31
N MET A 126 -9.62 -29.84 -24.88
CA MET A 126 -8.97 -31.17 -24.86
C MET A 126 -9.63 -32.11 -23.86
N LEU A 127 -9.98 -31.61 -22.67
CA LEU A 127 -10.69 -32.39 -21.67
C LEU A 127 -12.10 -32.76 -22.12
N GLU A 128 -12.83 -31.82 -22.72
CA GLU A 128 -14.14 -32.09 -23.32
C GLU A 128 -14.07 -33.17 -24.39
N GLU A 129 -13.06 -33.12 -25.27
CA GLU A 129 -12.86 -34.15 -26.29
C GLU A 129 -12.51 -35.50 -25.66
N ALA A 130 -11.65 -35.53 -24.64
CA ALA A 130 -11.33 -36.75 -23.90
C ALA A 130 -12.58 -37.39 -23.30
N PHE A 131 -13.41 -36.63 -22.58
CA PHE A 131 -14.66 -37.15 -22.03
C PHE A 131 -15.66 -37.56 -23.12
N ARG A 132 -15.78 -36.78 -24.20
CA ARG A 132 -16.65 -37.11 -25.34
C ARG A 132 -16.21 -38.42 -26.01
N SER A 133 -14.91 -38.68 -26.09
CA SER A 133 -14.37 -39.93 -26.62
C SER A 133 -14.68 -41.13 -25.71
N MET A 134 -14.63 -40.96 -24.38
CA MET A 134 -15.05 -41.98 -23.42
C MET A 134 -16.55 -42.30 -23.55
N ASP A 135 -17.39 -41.27 -23.65
CA ASP A 135 -18.84 -41.40 -23.85
C ASP A 135 -19.14 -42.18 -25.15
N ARG A 136 -18.37 -41.93 -26.20
CA ARG A 136 -18.50 -42.65 -27.49
C ARG A 136 -18.17 -44.13 -27.35
N VAL A 137 -17.11 -44.50 -26.64
CA VAL A 137 -16.74 -45.92 -26.40
C VAL A 137 -17.84 -46.63 -25.60
N ILE A 138 -18.37 -46.00 -24.55
CA ILE A 138 -19.51 -46.53 -23.78
C ILE A 138 -20.72 -46.75 -24.69
N HIS A 139 -21.06 -45.77 -25.53
CA HIS A 139 -22.21 -45.84 -26.41
C HIS A 139 -22.06 -46.93 -27.48
N LEU A 140 -20.86 -47.09 -28.07
CA LEU A 140 -20.57 -48.16 -29.03
C LEU A 140 -20.67 -49.54 -28.37
N ARG A 141 -20.18 -49.66 -27.13
CA ARG A 141 -20.26 -50.92 -26.37
C ARG A 141 -21.71 -51.29 -26.05
N GLN A 142 -22.53 -50.34 -25.65
CA GLN A 142 -23.97 -50.55 -25.40
C GLN A 142 -24.74 -50.92 -26.67
N ALA A 143 -24.37 -50.33 -27.80
CA ALA A 143 -24.95 -50.64 -29.10
C ALA A 143 -24.49 -51.98 -29.68
N ARG A 144 -23.57 -52.69 -29.00
CA ARG A 144 -22.93 -53.93 -29.50
C ARG A 144 -22.31 -53.73 -30.88
N ALA A 145 -21.63 -52.60 -31.08
CA ALA A 145 -20.89 -52.33 -32.30
C ALA A 145 -19.80 -53.40 -32.52
N ASP A 146 -19.41 -53.58 -33.78
CA ASP A 146 -18.36 -54.51 -34.17
C ASP A 146 -17.04 -54.22 -33.44
N ASP A 147 -16.29 -55.28 -33.14
CA ASP A 147 -15.02 -55.17 -32.38
C ASP A 147 -14.00 -54.27 -33.09
N GLU A 148 -13.95 -54.23 -34.43
CA GLU A 148 -13.07 -53.32 -35.17
C GLU A 148 -13.41 -51.84 -34.91
N VAL A 149 -14.71 -51.51 -34.84
CA VAL A 149 -15.19 -50.15 -34.57
C VAL A 149 -14.89 -49.76 -33.13
N LEU A 150 -15.05 -50.71 -32.21
CA LEU A 150 -14.74 -50.49 -30.80
C LEU A 150 -13.23 -50.27 -30.59
N MET A 151 -12.38 -51.11 -31.16
CA MET A 151 -10.91 -50.96 -31.09
C MET A 151 -10.43 -49.63 -31.67
N ALA A 152 -11.00 -49.20 -32.81
CA ALA A 152 -10.69 -47.90 -33.39
C ALA A 152 -11.13 -46.73 -32.50
N ALA A 153 -12.27 -46.86 -31.81
CA ALA A 153 -12.76 -45.86 -30.88
C ALA A 153 -11.90 -45.80 -29.59
N GLU A 154 -11.50 -46.95 -29.05
CA GLU A 154 -10.60 -47.04 -27.89
C GLU A 154 -9.22 -46.43 -28.19
N ALA A 155 -8.66 -46.68 -29.38
CA ALA A 155 -7.39 -46.06 -29.79
C ALA A 155 -7.49 -44.53 -29.85
N ARG A 156 -8.58 -43.99 -30.40
CA ARG A 156 -8.84 -42.54 -30.42
C ARG A 156 -9.06 -41.97 -29.02
N GLN A 157 -9.76 -42.71 -28.16
CA GLN A 157 -9.95 -42.31 -26.76
C GLN A 157 -8.60 -42.19 -26.05
N MET A 158 -7.75 -43.21 -26.16
CA MET A 158 -6.43 -43.21 -25.53
C MET A 158 -5.60 -42.00 -25.98
N GLN A 159 -5.60 -41.70 -27.28
CA GLN A 159 -4.94 -40.50 -27.80
C GLN A 159 -5.53 -39.20 -27.23
N ALA A 160 -6.86 -39.07 -27.14
CA ALA A 160 -7.50 -37.87 -26.61
C ALA A 160 -7.21 -37.67 -25.11
N VAL A 161 -7.21 -38.75 -24.33
CA VAL A 161 -6.88 -38.73 -22.90
C VAL A 161 -5.42 -38.35 -22.67
N ASP A 162 -4.50 -38.91 -23.45
CA ASP A 162 -3.08 -38.60 -23.33
C ASP A 162 -2.78 -37.14 -23.70
N LEU A 163 -3.42 -36.61 -24.75
CA LEU A 163 -3.32 -35.19 -25.10
C LEU A 163 -3.88 -34.29 -24.00
N ALA A 164 -5.00 -34.66 -23.37
CA ALA A 164 -5.58 -33.90 -22.26
C ALA A 164 -4.65 -33.89 -21.04
N ARG A 165 -4.06 -35.04 -20.66
CA ARG A 165 -3.06 -35.14 -19.59
C ARG A 165 -1.81 -34.31 -19.88
N GLN A 166 -1.30 -34.37 -21.11
CA GLN A 166 -0.14 -33.57 -21.52
C GLN A 166 -0.43 -32.08 -21.42
N GLN A 167 -1.61 -31.63 -21.86
CA GLN A 167 -1.99 -30.24 -21.78
C GLN A 167 -2.18 -29.76 -20.34
N ILE A 168 -2.75 -30.60 -19.46
CA ILE A 168 -2.82 -30.33 -18.02
C ILE A 168 -1.41 -30.16 -17.43
N ALA A 169 -0.48 -31.07 -17.74
CA ALA A 169 0.89 -30.99 -17.23
C ALA A 169 1.63 -29.73 -17.70
N LEU A 170 1.43 -29.34 -18.96
CA LEU A 170 1.95 -28.08 -19.51
C LEU A 170 1.36 -26.86 -18.79
N ALA A 171 0.03 -26.86 -18.56
CA ALA A 171 -0.64 -25.79 -17.84
C ALA A 171 -0.13 -25.67 -16.39
N GLN A 172 -0.01 -26.79 -15.66
CA GLN A 172 0.55 -26.81 -14.31
C GLN A 172 1.98 -26.28 -14.27
N THR A 173 2.83 -26.64 -15.23
CA THR A 173 4.21 -26.15 -15.32
C THR A 173 4.25 -24.64 -15.56
N GLN A 174 3.42 -24.13 -16.46
CA GLN A 174 3.31 -22.69 -16.74
C GLN A 174 2.79 -21.90 -15.54
N ILE A 175 1.77 -22.41 -14.84
CA ILE A 175 1.23 -21.81 -13.62
C ILE A 175 2.31 -21.78 -12.54
N GLY A 176 3.04 -22.88 -12.33
CA GLY A 176 4.14 -22.96 -11.35
C GLY A 176 5.28 -21.99 -11.64
N GLN A 177 5.70 -21.86 -12.90
CA GLN A 177 6.71 -20.87 -13.30
C GLN A 177 6.26 -19.43 -13.02
N ARG A 178 4.98 -19.12 -13.26
CA ARG A 178 4.41 -17.80 -13.00
C ARG A 178 4.31 -17.51 -11.50
N ILE A 179 3.87 -18.48 -10.70
CA ILE A 179 3.84 -18.35 -9.23
C ILE A 179 5.25 -18.08 -8.71
N SER A 180 6.24 -18.82 -9.19
CA SER A 180 7.65 -18.64 -8.81
C SER A 180 8.18 -17.25 -9.20
N ALA A 181 7.91 -16.78 -10.41
CA ALA A 181 8.28 -15.43 -10.85
C ALA A 181 7.60 -14.33 -10.01
N ARG A 182 6.31 -14.52 -9.67
CA ARG A 182 5.55 -13.59 -8.82
C ARG A 182 6.07 -13.57 -7.38
N LEU A 183 6.48 -14.72 -6.82
CA LEU A 183 7.11 -14.83 -5.51
C LEU A 183 8.47 -14.11 -5.48
N SER A 184 9.30 -14.30 -6.52
CA SER A 184 10.57 -13.60 -6.65
C SER A 184 10.38 -12.08 -6.72
N ALA A 185 9.40 -11.61 -7.49
CA ALA A 185 9.08 -10.18 -7.56
C ALA A 185 8.49 -9.64 -6.24
N ALA A 186 7.76 -10.47 -5.48
CA ALA A 186 7.27 -10.11 -4.16
C ALA A 186 8.41 -9.94 -3.15
N ASP A 187 9.41 -10.82 -3.19
CA ASP A 187 10.60 -10.76 -2.33
C ASP A 187 11.46 -9.51 -2.63
N GLU A 188 11.64 -9.20 -3.91
CA GLU A 188 12.32 -7.95 -4.33
C GLU A 188 11.54 -6.70 -3.86
N ASN A 189 10.22 -6.68 -4.02
CA ASN A 189 9.40 -5.57 -3.51
C ASN A 189 9.41 -5.49 -1.98
N PHE A 190 9.46 -6.63 -1.28
CA PHE A 190 9.54 -6.67 0.17
C PHE A 190 10.88 -6.14 0.68
N THR A 191 11.99 -6.52 0.04
CA THR A 191 13.32 -6.00 0.39
C THR A 191 13.44 -4.50 0.11
N ILE A 192 12.87 -4.00 -0.98
CA ILE A 192 12.76 -2.56 -1.27
C ILE A 192 11.92 -1.85 -0.20
N ALA A 193 10.77 -2.40 0.17
CA ALA A 193 9.91 -1.82 1.22
C ALA A 193 10.57 -1.83 2.60
N ALA A 194 11.27 -2.92 2.96
CA ALA A 194 12.01 -3.05 4.21
C ALA A 194 13.20 -2.07 4.25
N GLY A 195 13.96 -1.94 3.16
CA GLY A 195 15.04 -0.97 3.02
C GLY A 195 14.56 0.47 3.12
N ALA A 196 13.46 0.80 2.44
CA ALA A 196 12.83 2.13 2.53
C ALA A 196 12.33 2.45 3.94
N SER A 197 11.81 1.44 4.65
CA SER A 197 11.37 1.59 6.04
C SER A 197 12.52 1.83 7.01
N LEU A 198 13.61 1.09 6.88
CA LEU A 198 14.83 1.28 7.68
C LEU A 198 15.42 2.69 7.51
N LEU A 199 15.48 3.18 6.28
CA LEU A 199 15.91 4.53 5.96
C LEU A 199 14.92 5.58 6.51
N GLY A 200 13.62 5.36 6.35
CA GLY A 200 12.57 6.22 6.90
C GLY A 200 12.69 6.39 8.42
N PHE A 201 12.87 5.29 9.17
CA PHE A 201 13.07 5.35 10.63
C PHE A 201 14.37 6.08 11.01
N SER A 202 15.43 5.87 10.25
CA SER A 202 16.75 6.46 10.48
C SER A 202 16.76 7.99 10.34
N PHE A 203 15.89 8.57 9.51
CA PHE A 203 15.76 10.03 9.35
C PHE A 203 14.60 10.64 10.17
N ALA A 204 13.50 9.90 10.34
CA ALA A 204 12.33 10.38 11.08
C ALA A 204 12.63 10.60 12.57
N ILE A 205 13.30 9.65 13.22
CA ILE A 205 13.54 9.70 14.68
C ILE A 205 14.49 10.85 15.05
N PRO A 206 15.66 11.04 14.40
CA PRO A 206 16.55 12.16 14.72
C PRO A 206 15.92 13.52 14.41
N SER A 207 15.19 13.64 13.30
CA SER A 207 14.54 14.91 12.94
C SER A 207 13.46 15.32 13.96
N ALA A 208 12.65 14.35 14.43
CA ALA A 208 11.67 14.57 15.48
C ALA A 208 12.34 15.02 16.80
N ILE A 209 13.46 14.41 17.18
CA ILE A 209 14.24 14.81 18.36
C ILE A 209 14.76 16.25 18.23
N VAL A 210 15.33 16.61 17.07
CA VAL A 210 15.84 17.97 16.82
C VAL A 210 14.71 18.99 16.87
N MET A 211 13.57 18.71 16.24
CA MET A 211 12.40 19.58 16.23
C MET A 211 11.84 19.77 17.64
N PHE A 212 11.75 18.70 18.43
CA PHE A 212 11.29 18.76 19.82
C PHE A 212 12.23 19.59 20.71
N ARG A 213 13.56 19.47 20.54
CA ARG A 213 14.54 20.33 21.22
C ARG A 213 14.41 21.80 20.81
N ARG A 214 14.16 22.07 19.53
CA ARG A 214 13.96 23.45 19.01
C ARG A 214 12.67 24.08 19.56
N LEU A 215 11.58 23.32 19.63
CA LEU A 215 10.32 23.72 20.26
C LEU A 215 10.49 24.04 21.75
N ARG A 216 11.23 23.21 22.49
CA ARG A 216 11.55 23.49 23.91
C ARG A 216 12.31 24.81 24.07
N ARG A 217 13.39 25.01 23.29
CA ARG A 217 14.17 26.26 23.33
C ARG A 217 13.34 27.49 22.97
N SER A 218 12.46 27.38 21.97
CA SER A 218 11.57 28.47 21.58
C SER A 218 10.63 28.87 22.72
N ARG A 219 10.06 27.89 23.45
CA ARG A 219 9.18 28.16 24.60
C ARG A 219 9.93 28.79 25.77
N GLU A 220 11.18 28.39 26.01
CA GLU A 220 12.03 29.00 27.04
C GLU A 220 12.35 30.47 26.69
N GLN A 221 12.69 30.75 25.43
CA GLN A 221 12.93 32.11 24.96
C GLN A 221 11.69 33.00 25.10
N GLU A 222 10.50 32.47 24.75
CA GLU A 222 9.25 33.21 24.89
C GLU A 222 8.95 33.56 26.36
N ARG A 223 9.23 32.63 27.29
CA ARG A 223 9.11 32.91 28.73
C ARG A 223 10.08 33.99 29.19
N HIS A 224 11.35 33.94 28.75
CA HIS A 224 12.32 34.97 29.09
C HIS A 224 11.95 36.34 28.53
N LEU A 225 11.43 36.40 27.30
CA LEU A 225 10.94 37.63 26.69
C LEU A 225 9.74 38.21 27.46
N ARG A 226 8.77 37.37 27.86
CA ARG A 226 7.62 37.81 28.67
C ARG A 226 8.07 38.40 30.01
N LEU A 227 9.00 37.73 30.71
CA LEU A 227 9.56 38.24 31.96
C LEU A 227 10.32 39.56 31.77
N GLN A 228 11.04 39.73 30.66
CA GLN A 228 11.72 41.00 30.35
C GLN A 228 10.73 42.12 30.06
N VAL A 229 9.63 41.84 29.34
CA VAL A 229 8.57 42.82 29.07
C VAL A 229 7.84 43.22 30.35
N GLU A 230 7.52 42.26 31.23
CA GLU A 230 6.91 42.55 32.54
C GLU A 230 7.84 43.41 33.42
N ALA A 231 9.13 43.07 33.48
CA ALA A 231 10.10 43.87 34.22
C ALA A 231 10.25 45.29 33.66
N ALA A 232 10.25 45.44 32.33
CA ALA A 232 10.29 46.75 31.68
C ALA A 232 9.02 47.57 31.96
N ASN A 233 7.85 46.93 31.96
CA ASN A 233 6.58 47.58 32.30
C ASN A 233 6.57 48.09 33.75
N LEU A 234 7.01 47.28 34.71
CA LEU A 234 7.12 47.73 36.12
C LEU A 234 8.07 48.92 36.28
N GLN A 235 9.17 48.95 35.50
CA GLN A 235 10.08 50.10 35.48
C GLN A 235 9.44 51.36 34.86
N LEU A 236 8.62 51.20 33.82
CA LEU A 236 7.91 52.32 33.22
C LEU A 236 6.83 52.86 34.16
N GLU A 237 6.03 51.98 34.78
CA GLU A 237 5.00 52.36 35.75
C GLU A 237 5.57 53.11 36.94
N SER A 238 6.69 52.63 37.51
CA SER A 238 7.38 53.34 38.60
C SER A 238 7.90 54.71 38.18
N ARG A 239 8.47 54.86 36.97
CA ARG A 239 8.88 56.17 36.44
C ARG A 239 7.71 57.11 36.22
N VAL A 240 6.60 56.62 35.68
CA VAL A 240 5.37 57.41 35.48
C VAL A 240 4.82 57.88 36.82
N ALA A 241 4.77 57.01 37.84
CA ALA A 241 4.32 57.37 39.18
C ALA A 241 5.19 58.49 39.80
N VAL A 242 6.52 58.38 39.68
CA VAL A 242 7.47 59.41 40.16
C VAL A 242 7.24 60.73 39.41
N ARG A 243 7.18 60.72 38.08
CA ARG A 243 6.94 61.93 37.28
C ARG A 243 5.59 62.57 37.57
N THR A 244 4.57 61.77 37.80
CA THR A 244 3.23 62.26 38.17
C THR A 244 3.25 62.92 39.54
N ALA A 245 3.95 62.32 40.52
CA ALA A 245 4.12 62.92 41.84
C ALA A 245 4.92 64.23 41.78
N GLU A 246 5.97 64.30 40.96
CA GLU A 246 6.73 65.53 40.70
C GLU A 246 5.85 66.62 40.09
N LEU A 247 5.05 66.29 39.07
CA LEU A 247 4.14 67.24 38.43
C LEU A 247 3.07 67.77 39.39
N LEU A 248 2.50 66.92 40.23
CA LEU A 248 1.53 67.34 41.25
C LEU A 248 2.17 68.29 42.28
N ARG A 249 3.41 68.02 42.70
CA ARG A 249 4.16 68.93 43.59
C ARG A 249 4.46 70.26 42.92
N ALA A 250 4.93 70.25 41.67
CA ALA A 250 5.20 71.46 40.90
C ALA A 250 3.93 72.28 40.67
N ASN A 251 2.81 71.62 40.37
CA ASN A 251 1.52 72.27 40.17
C ASN A 251 1.01 72.92 41.47
N ARG A 252 1.12 72.24 42.62
CA ARG A 252 0.81 72.85 43.93
C ARG A 252 1.68 74.07 44.21
N ALA A 253 2.99 73.99 43.97
CA ALA A 253 3.89 75.12 44.16
C ALA A 253 3.53 76.32 43.26
N LEU A 254 3.10 76.07 42.02
CA LEU A 254 2.60 77.12 41.13
C LEU A 254 1.27 77.72 41.60
N ALA A 255 0.34 76.90 42.10
CA ALA A 255 -0.92 77.37 42.66
C ALA A 255 -0.68 78.25 43.90
N ASP A 256 0.23 77.85 44.78
CA ASP A 256 0.62 78.63 45.96
C ASP A 256 1.28 79.96 45.54
N ALA A 257 2.18 79.92 44.56
CA ALA A 257 2.82 81.14 44.03
C ALA A 257 1.82 82.10 43.37
N ASN A 258 0.85 81.57 42.62
CA ASN A 258 -0.23 82.39 42.04
C ASN A 258 -1.11 82.99 43.15
N ALA A 259 -1.48 82.23 44.19
CA ALA A 259 -2.25 82.77 45.31
C ALA A 259 -1.50 83.88 46.07
N VAL A 260 -0.18 83.76 46.22
CA VAL A 260 0.66 84.84 46.79
C VAL A 260 0.66 86.06 45.88
N LYS A 261 0.83 85.87 44.56
CA LYS A 261 0.79 86.95 43.57
C LYS A 261 -0.56 87.67 43.58
N ASP A 262 -1.67 86.94 43.62
CA ASP A 262 -3.02 87.51 43.62
C ASP A 262 -3.29 88.33 44.89
N ARG A 263 -2.85 87.83 46.06
CA ARG A 263 -2.89 88.62 47.31
C ARG A 263 -2.05 89.89 47.24
N PHE A 264 -0.86 89.82 46.64
CA PHE A 264 0.00 90.98 46.47
C PHE A 264 -0.63 92.04 45.56
N LEU A 265 -1.21 91.61 44.44
CA LEU A 265 -1.91 92.50 43.51
C LEU A 265 -3.15 93.14 44.15
N ALA A 266 -3.94 92.38 44.92
CA ALA A 266 -5.09 92.90 45.64
C ALA A 266 -4.72 93.98 46.67
N ASN A 267 -3.57 93.82 47.35
CA ASN A 267 -3.07 94.80 48.31
C ASN A 267 -2.49 96.07 47.65
N MET A 268 -2.12 96.04 46.38
CA MET A 268 -1.63 97.22 45.64
C MET A 268 -2.74 97.98 44.90
N SER A 269 -3.95 97.42 44.80
CA SER A 269 -5.12 98.06 44.20
C SER A 269 -6.00 98.84 45.19
N HIS A 270 -5.58 98.94 46.45
CA HIS A 270 -6.19 99.75 47.53
C HIS A 270 -5.25 100.90 47.90
#